data_AF-A0A9Q0DZH1-F1
#
_entry.id   AF-A0A9Q0DZH1-F1
#
_cell.length_a   1.000
_cell.length_b   1.000
_cell.length_c   1.000
_cell.angle_alpha   90.00
_cell.angle_beta   90.00
_cell.angle_gamma   90.00
#
_symmetry.space_group_name_H-M   'P 1'
#
loop_
_entity.id
_entity.type
_entity.pdbx_description
1 polymer ?
#
loop_
_entity_poly.entity_id
_entity_poly.type
_entity_poly.pdbx_seq_one_letter_code
_entity_poly.pdbx_strand_id
1 'polypeptide(L)'
;MISDLEREKQDLERQVNEQKAKWEAMERRELERQQTEERKHSEEIQFLKRTSQQLKGYRRHLRLGMCASGGSLYLMTTPQKVFVSSVNARTARIECGVPQGSIPGPLLFLIYINDMNSACKFNLFLFADDSALLVSDKDKSQISDLEREKQDLERQVNEQKAKWEAVERRELERRQTEERKHSEEIQFLKRTNELIRQVTINCAERGIQLLRVRDEIRMTVVAYQTLVESSTAFGLRNALQEQQGQADMENRISDLEREKQDLERQVNEQKAKWEAVERRELERQQTEERKHSEEIQFLKRTSQQLKAQLEVTVSPKK
;
A
#
# COMPACT_ATOMS: atom_id res chain seq x y z
N MET A 1 51.45 17.87 64.80
CA MET A 1 50.04 17.42 64.91
C MET A 1 49.07 18.43 64.29
N ILE A 2 48.88 19.65 64.82
CA ILE A 2 48.03 20.68 64.17
C ILE A 2 48.57 21.09 62.78
N SER A 3 49.88 21.32 62.67
CA SER A 3 50.57 21.66 61.42
C SER A 3 50.50 20.58 60.34
N ASP A 4 50.37 19.31 60.73
CA ASP A 4 50.33 18.17 59.80
C ASP A 4 48.90 17.98 59.26
N LEU A 5 47.89 18.18 60.12
CA LEU A 5 46.48 18.25 59.72
C LEU A 5 46.18 19.43 58.79
N GLU A 6 46.86 20.58 58.99
CA GLU A 6 46.73 21.74 58.10
C GLU A 6 47.34 21.49 56.71
N ARG A 7 48.44 20.74 56.61
CA ARG A 7 49.00 20.31 55.32
C ARG A 7 48.09 19.31 54.62
N GLU A 8 47.57 18.33 55.35
CA GLU A 8 46.65 17.33 54.80
C GLU A 8 45.34 17.98 54.31
N LYS A 9 44.83 18.96 55.05
CA LYS A 9 43.69 19.78 54.60
C LYS A 9 43.99 20.55 53.32
N GLN A 10 45.17 21.17 53.20
CA GLN A 10 45.57 21.90 51.99
C GLN A 10 45.73 20.96 50.78
N ASP A 11 46.24 19.75 50.98
CA ASP A 11 46.39 18.77 49.90
C ASP A 11 45.05 18.19 49.46
N LEU A 12 44.12 17.96 50.39
CA LEU A 12 42.74 17.59 50.05
C LEU A 12 42.01 18.72 49.29
N GLU A 13 42.16 19.97 49.71
CA GLU A 13 41.59 21.13 48.99
C GLU A 13 42.17 21.25 47.56
N ARG A 14 43.47 20.96 47.37
CA ARG A 14 44.08 20.90 46.03
C ARG A 14 43.48 19.77 45.19
N GLN A 15 43.33 18.57 45.76
CA GLN A 15 42.76 17.43 45.04
C GLN A 15 41.30 17.67 44.64
N VAL A 16 40.50 18.27 45.53
CA VAL A 16 39.11 18.64 45.24
C VAL A 16 39.05 19.69 44.14
N ASN A 17 39.90 20.72 44.20
CA ASN A 17 39.95 21.74 43.15
C ASN A 17 40.41 21.18 41.80
N GLU A 18 41.33 20.22 41.79
CA GLU A 18 41.78 19.55 40.57
C GLU A 18 40.70 18.64 39.97
N GLN A 19 39.98 17.88 40.82
CA GLN A 19 38.83 17.08 40.42
C GLN A 19 37.71 17.96 39.84
N LYS A 20 37.43 19.10 40.48
CA LYS A 20 36.44 20.07 40.01
C LYS A 20 36.81 20.66 38.64
N ALA A 21 38.08 21.04 38.45
CA ALA A 21 38.56 21.53 37.16
C ALA A 21 38.46 20.47 36.05
N LYS A 22 38.74 19.19 36.36
CA LYS A 22 38.58 18.07 35.41
C LYS A 22 37.11 17.85 35.04
N TRP A 23 36.21 17.96 36.01
CA TRP A 23 34.77 17.83 35.77
C TRP A 23 34.21 18.97 34.90
N GLU A 24 34.57 20.22 35.21
CA GLU A 24 34.16 21.38 34.39
C GLU A 24 34.71 21.32 32.96
N ALA A 25 35.93 20.77 32.77
CA ALA A 25 36.50 20.57 31.44
C ALA A 25 35.81 19.44 30.66
N MET A 26 35.34 18.39 31.35
CA MET A 26 34.54 17.32 30.75
C MET A 26 33.19 17.87 30.29
N GLU A 27 32.50 18.61 31.15
CA GLU A 27 31.17 19.18 30.88
C GLU A 27 31.21 20.16 29.69
N ARG A 28 32.24 21.00 29.59
CA ARG A 28 32.44 21.87 28.41
C ARG A 28 32.64 21.08 27.11
N ARG A 29 33.42 20.00 27.14
CA ARG A 29 33.62 19.13 25.97
C ARG A 29 32.33 18.43 25.55
N GLU A 30 31.51 18.05 26.51
CA GLU A 30 30.23 17.40 26.25
C GLU A 30 29.21 18.37 25.66
N LEU A 31 29.16 19.60 26.17
CA LEU A 31 28.36 20.68 25.61
C LEU A 31 28.80 21.04 24.18
N GLU A 32 30.10 21.14 23.93
CA GLU A 32 30.63 21.36 22.57
C GLU A 32 30.26 20.22 21.62
N ARG A 33 30.32 18.96 22.07
CA ARG A 33 29.87 17.81 21.28
C ARG A 33 28.39 17.91 20.93
N GLN A 34 27.53 18.18 21.91
CA GLN A 34 26.10 18.37 21.67
C GLN A 34 25.84 19.49 20.66
N GLN A 35 26.50 20.65 20.79
CA GLN A 35 26.35 21.75 19.83
C GLN A 35 26.83 21.37 18.42
N THR A 36 27.89 20.57 18.30
CA THR A 36 28.34 20.09 16.98
C THR A 36 27.37 19.08 16.36
N GLU A 37 26.75 18.22 17.16
CA GLU A 37 25.73 17.27 16.69
C GLU A 37 24.45 17.98 16.28
N GLU A 38 23.99 18.97 17.05
CA GLU A 38 22.85 19.81 16.69
C GLU A 38 23.09 20.60 15.40
N ARG A 39 24.31 21.12 15.19
CA ARG A 39 24.68 21.77 13.92
C ARG A 39 24.60 20.80 12.74
N LYS A 40 25.14 19.58 12.88
CA LYS A 40 25.06 18.54 11.84
C LYS A 40 23.61 18.18 11.51
N HIS A 41 22.76 17.99 12.53
CA HIS A 41 21.33 17.73 12.34
C HIS A 41 20.62 18.89 11.63
N SER A 42 20.94 20.14 12.00
CA SER A 42 20.37 21.33 11.36
C SER A 42 20.78 21.45 9.89
N GLU A 43 22.05 21.19 9.56
CA GLU A 43 22.56 21.18 8.17
C GLU A 43 21.89 20.07 7.34
N GLU A 44 21.70 18.89 7.91
CA GLU A 44 21.03 17.75 7.27
C GLU A 44 19.55 18.05 7.01
N ILE A 45 18.84 18.67 7.97
CA ILE A 45 17.46 19.13 7.79
C ILE A 45 17.39 20.21 6.69
N GLN A 46 18.34 21.13 6.62
CA GLN A 46 18.38 22.12 5.55
C GLN A 46 18.65 21.49 4.18
N PHE A 47 19.53 20.50 4.12
CA PHE A 47 19.79 19.72 2.91
C PHE A 47 18.52 19.00 2.45
N LEU A 48 17.83 18.30 3.34
CA LEU A 48 16.56 17.59 3.07
C LEU A 48 15.44 18.54 2.61
N LYS A 49 15.35 19.75 3.18
CA LYS A 49 14.40 20.77 2.73
C LYS A 49 14.72 21.26 1.31
N ARG A 50 15.99 21.47 0.97
CA ARG A 50 16.43 21.88 -0.38
C ARG A 50 16.17 20.79 -1.42
N THR A 51 16.50 19.54 -1.11
CA THR A 51 16.23 18.39 -1.99
C THR A 51 14.73 18.16 -2.16
N SER A 52 13.92 18.26 -1.09
CA SER A 52 12.46 18.22 -1.19
C SER A 52 11.89 19.32 -2.10
N GLN A 53 12.43 20.55 -2.01
CA GLN A 53 11.98 21.67 -2.85
C GLN A 53 12.40 21.49 -4.32
N GLN A 54 13.58 20.93 -4.59
CA GLN A 54 13.98 20.54 -5.95
C GLN A 54 13.11 19.41 -6.50
N LEU A 55 12.77 18.41 -5.68
CA LEU A 55 11.86 17.31 -6.05
C LEU A 55 10.44 17.80 -6.34
N LYS A 56 9.94 18.83 -5.65
CA LYS A 56 8.67 19.50 -5.99
C LYS A 56 8.70 20.15 -7.38
N GLY A 57 9.86 20.62 -7.84
CA GLY A 57 10.09 21.10 -9.22
C GLY A 57 10.03 19.97 -10.24
N TYR A 58 10.73 18.86 -9.99
CA TYR A 58 10.70 17.66 -10.82
C TYR A 58 9.30 17.03 -10.91
N ARG A 59 8.51 17.08 -9.83
CA ARG A 59 7.12 16.57 -9.80
C ARG A 59 6.19 17.32 -10.76
N ARG A 60 6.49 18.58 -11.14
CA ARG A 60 5.78 19.30 -12.21
C ARG A 60 6.24 18.90 -13.60
N HIS A 61 7.54 18.58 -13.77
CA HIS A 61 8.09 18.14 -15.06
C HIS A 61 7.69 16.69 -15.40
N LEU A 62 7.64 15.78 -14.41
CA LEU A 62 7.12 14.42 -14.63
C LEU A 62 5.65 14.43 -15.09
N ARG A 63 4.85 15.38 -14.60
CA ARG A 63 3.44 15.52 -14.99
C ARG A 63 3.24 15.93 -16.46
N LEU A 64 4.28 16.46 -17.11
CA LEU A 64 4.27 16.83 -18.54
C LEU A 64 4.81 15.72 -19.47
N GLY A 65 5.53 14.73 -18.92
CA GLY A 65 6.04 13.56 -19.67
C GLY A 65 5.18 12.30 -19.52
N MET A 66 4.14 12.34 -18.70
CA MET A 66 3.24 11.21 -18.46
C MET A 66 1.99 11.34 -19.33
N CYS A 67 1.94 10.62 -20.44
CA CYS A 67 0.68 10.39 -21.15
C CYS A 67 -0.19 9.44 -20.30
N ALA A 68 -1.24 9.97 -19.70
CA ALA A 68 -2.26 9.19 -19.03
C ALA A 68 -3.20 8.58 -20.09
N SER A 69 -2.97 7.32 -20.43
CA SER A 69 -4.00 6.44 -21.00
C SER A 69 -3.99 5.13 -20.22
N GLY A 70 -4.94 4.99 -19.28
CA GLY A 70 -5.28 3.73 -18.61
C GLY A 70 -4.22 3.14 -17.68
N GLY A 71 -4.23 3.56 -16.41
CA GLY A 71 -3.91 2.72 -15.24
C GLY A 71 -2.50 2.17 -15.04
N SER A 72 -1.54 2.34 -15.96
CA SER A 72 -0.17 1.85 -15.76
C SER A 72 0.86 2.95 -16.04
N LEU A 73 1.73 3.20 -15.06
CA LEU A 73 2.77 4.22 -15.08
C LEU A 73 3.92 3.76 -16.00
N TYR A 74 3.75 3.83 -17.31
CA TYR A 74 4.83 3.52 -18.25
C TYR A 74 5.86 4.66 -18.24
N LEU A 75 7.06 4.40 -17.71
CA LEU A 75 8.23 5.13 -18.17
C LEU A 75 8.40 4.77 -19.65
N MET A 76 8.07 5.69 -20.57
CA MET A 76 8.44 5.54 -21.98
C MET A 76 9.97 5.55 -22.07
N THR A 77 10.60 4.38 -21.90
CA THR A 77 12.02 4.23 -22.13
C THR A 77 12.27 4.25 -23.63
N THR A 78 13.22 5.08 -24.04
CA THR A 78 13.77 5.08 -25.39
C THR A 78 14.31 3.67 -25.74
N PRO A 79 14.22 3.25 -27.01
CA PRO A 79 14.74 1.94 -27.43
C PRO A 79 16.23 1.82 -27.09
N GLN A 80 16.64 0.75 -26.41
CA GLN A 80 18.03 0.53 -26.03
C GLN A 80 18.74 -0.43 -26.98
N LYS A 81 20.05 -0.20 -27.14
CA LYS A 81 20.94 -1.06 -27.91
C LYS A 81 22.09 -1.49 -27.01
N VAL A 82 22.25 -2.80 -26.83
CA VAL A 82 23.32 -3.38 -26.02
C VAL A 82 24.44 -3.84 -26.96
N PHE A 83 25.69 -3.52 -26.61
CA PHE A 83 26.86 -3.94 -27.37
C PHE A 83 27.58 -5.04 -26.59
N VAL A 84 27.60 -6.26 -27.12
CA VAL A 84 28.30 -7.40 -26.51
C VAL A 84 29.32 -7.90 -27.53
N SER A 85 30.60 -7.91 -27.14
CA SER A 85 31.72 -8.54 -27.85
C SER A 85 31.70 -8.33 -29.38
N SER A 86 31.71 -7.07 -29.82
CA SER A 86 31.83 -6.64 -31.23
C SER A 86 30.64 -6.91 -32.17
N VAL A 87 29.53 -7.46 -31.66
CA VAL A 87 28.30 -7.65 -32.44
C VAL A 87 27.22 -6.67 -31.96
N ASN A 88 26.63 -5.92 -32.90
CA ASN A 88 25.51 -5.04 -32.62
C ASN A 88 24.25 -5.88 -32.32
N ALA A 89 23.74 -5.84 -31.08
CA ALA A 89 22.43 -6.41 -30.79
C ALA A 89 21.31 -5.58 -31.47
N ARG A 90 20.19 -6.25 -31.78
CA ARG A 90 18.99 -5.56 -32.27
C ARG A 90 18.42 -4.65 -31.18
N THR A 91 17.96 -3.47 -31.58
CA THR A 91 17.34 -2.51 -30.69
C THR A 91 16.04 -3.09 -30.13
N ALA A 92 15.89 -3.11 -28.81
CA ALA A 92 14.69 -3.61 -28.12
C ALA A 92 14.11 -2.55 -27.19
N ARG A 93 12.78 -2.55 -27.02
CA ARG A 93 12.10 -1.75 -26.01
C ARG A 93 12.21 -2.46 -24.66
N ILE A 94 12.46 -1.68 -23.61
CA ILE A 94 12.45 -2.16 -22.23
C ILE A 94 11.02 -2.04 -21.73
N GLU A 95 10.43 -3.17 -21.35
CA GLU A 95 9.04 -3.21 -20.86
C GLU A 95 8.97 -3.02 -19.33
N CYS A 96 10.04 -3.33 -18.61
CA CYS A 96 10.14 -3.16 -17.16
C CYS A 96 11.60 -2.92 -16.71
N GLY A 97 11.75 -2.24 -15.56
CA GLY A 97 13.04 -1.91 -14.98
C GLY A 97 13.66 -0.62 -15.52
N VAL A 98 14.70 -0.14 -14.84
CA VAL A 98 15.47 1.04 -15.25
C VAL A 98 16.91 0.61 -15.56
N PRO A 99 17.52 1.09 -16.67
CA PRO A 99 18.88 0.69 -17.05
C PRO A 99 19.89 0.94 -15.94
N GLN A 100 20.71 -0.07 -15.63
CA GLN A 100 21.77 0.05 -14.63
C GLN A 100 22.81 1.08 -15.11
N GLY A 101 23.15 2.06 -14.27
CA GLY A 101 23.99 3.20 -14.62
C GLY A 101 23.25 4.41 -15.19
N SER A 102 21.91 4.36 -15.28
CA SER A 102 21.11 5.54 -15.61
C SER A 102 21.05 6.54 -14.44
N ILE A 103 21.21 7.83 -14.76
CA ILE A 103 21.13 8.93 -13.78
C ILE A 103 19.78 8.96 -13.02
N PRO A 104 18.60 8.73 -13.65
CA PRO A 104 17.34 8.72 -12.92
C PRO A 104 17.04 7.40 -12.19
N GLY A 105 17.77 6.31 -12.47
CA GLY A 105 17.52 4.98 -11.90
C GLY A 105 17.48 4.96 -10.36
N PRO A 106 18.52 5.47 -9.67
CA PRO A 106 18.54 5.53 -8.21
C PRO A 106 17.38 6.33 -7.61
N LEU A 107 16.99 7.44 -8.26
CA LEU A 107 15.88 8.28 -7.79
C LEU A 107 14.53 7.57 -7.93
N LEU A 108 14.29 6.91 -9.07
CA LEU A 108 13.07 6.16 -9.31
C LEU A 108 12.94 4.96 -8.37
N PHE A 109 14.05 4.28 -8.11
CA PHE A 109 14.12 3.20 -7.13
C PHE A 109 13.80 3.68 -5.71
N LEU A 110 14.37 4.82 -5.29
CA LEU A 110 14.06 5.42 -3.98
C LEU A 110 12.60 5.81 -3.85
N ILE A 111 11.98 6.37 -4.91
CA ILE A 111 10.54 6.69 -4.90
C ILE A 111 9.70 5.42 -4.75
N TYR A 112 10.06 4.34 -5.44
CA TYR A 112 9.34 3.07 -5.39
C TYR A 112 9.43 2.40 -4.01
N ILE A 113 10.61 2.38 -3.40
CA ILE A 113 10.85 1.66 -2.15
C ILE A 113 10.39 2.43 -0.91
N ASN A 114 10.32 3.76 -0.98
CA ASN A 114 9.98 4.62 0.15
C ASN A 114 8.54 4.40 0.67
N ASP A 115 7.64 3.90 -0.17
CA ASP A 115 6.27 3.55 0.24
C ASP A 115 6.20 2.23 1.05
N MET A 116 7.24 1.38 1.00
CA MET A 116 7.26 0.12 1.79
C MET A 116 7.21 0.36 3.29
N ASN A 117 7.78 1.48 3.77
CA ASN A 117 7.76 1.82 5.20
C ASN A 117 6.33 2.10 5.69
N SER A 118 5.42 2.50 4.80
CA SER A 118 4.00 2.72 5.13
C SER A 118 3.19 1.42 5.14
N ALA A 119 3.69 0.35 4.52
CA ALA A 119 3.05 -0.96 4.46
C ALA A 119 3.45 -1.89 5.62
N CYS A 120 4.53 -1.55 6.34
CA CYS A 120 4.99 -2.29 7.52
C CYS A 120 4.53 -1.59 8.80
N LYS A 121 4.11 -2.38 9.81
CA LYS A 121 3.72 -1.84 11.13
C LYS A 121 4.91 -1.41 12.01
N PHE A 122 6.14 -1.62 11.54
CA PHE A 122 7.37 -1.47 12.31
C PHE A 122 8.30 -0.44 11.67
N ASN A 123 9.28 0.02 12.44
CA ASN A 123 10.34 0.89 11.93
C ASN A 123 11.23 0.10 10.96
N LEU A 124 10.91 0.20 9.67
CA LEU A 124 11.68 -0.36 8.58
C LEU A 124 12.73 0.66 8.15
N PHE A 125 13.99 0.32 8.35
CA PHE A 125 15.12 1.10 7.87
C PHE A 125 15.50 0.59 6.49
N LEU A 126 15.49 1.48 5.51
CA LEU A 126 15.79 1.17 4.12
C LEU A 126 17.09 1.86 3.74
N PHE A 127 18.03 1.11 3.18
CA PHE A 127 19.24 1.64 2.55
C PHE A 127 19.41 0.97 1.18
N ALA A 128 19.04 1.70 0.12
CA ALA A 128 18.93 1.11 -1.22
C ALA A 128 18.05 -0.16 -1.18
N ASP A 129 18.56 -1.30 -1.63
CA ASP A 129 17.92 -2.61 -1.60
C ASP A 129 18.02 -3.33 -0.24
N ASP A 130 18.91 -2.88 0.65
CA ASP A 130 19.02 -3.42 2.00
C ASP A 130 17.90 -2.89 2.91
N SER A 131 17.26 -3.82 3.63
CA SER A 131 16.17 -3.52 4.55
C SER A 131 16.48 -4.10 5.92
N ALA A 132 16.43 -3.27 6.97
CA ALA A 132 16.62 -3.68 8.35
C ALA A 132 15.36 -3.36 9.16
N LEU A 133 14.78 -4.38 9.78
CA LEU A 133 13.64 -4.23 10.67
C LEU A 133 14.14 -4.16 12.11
N LEU A 134 13.93 -3.02 12.77
CA LEU A 134 14.36 -2.79 14.15
C LEU A 134 13.15 -2.83 15.08
N VAL A 135 13.23 -3.71 16.07
CA VAL A 135 12.14 -3.99 17.01
C VAL A 135 12.70 -3.89 18.43
N SER A 136 12.02 -3.13 19.28
CA SER A 136 12.39 -2.96 20.68
C SER A 136 11.10 -2.86 21.49
N ASP A 137 10.91 -3.79 22.42
CA ASP A 137 9.79 -3.76 23.36
C ASP A 137 10.21 -4.29 24.73
N LYS A 138 9.53 -3.84 25.79
CA LYS A 138 9.82 -4.18 27.18
C LYS A 138 9.09 -5.45 27.65
N ASP A 139 8.06 -5.88 26.93
CA ASP A 139 7.20 -7.00 27.31
C ASP A 139 7.44 -8.25 26.44
N LYS A 140 7.58 -9.42 27.08
CA LYS A 140 7.95 -10.67 26.40
C LYS A 140 6.84 -11.24 25.51
N SER A 141 5.57 -10.95 25.82
CA SER A 141 4.42 -11.42 25.03
C SER A 141 4.37 -10.76 23.66
N GLN A 142 4.72 -9.48 23.57
CA GLN A 142 4.75 -8.77 22.28
C GLN A 142 5.90 -9.25 21.40
N ILE A 143 7.04 -9.64 21.99
CA ILE A 143 8.16 -10.23 21.24
C ILE A 143 7.75 -11.54 20.54
N SER A 144 6.91 -12.38 21.16
CA SER A 144 6.41 -13.59 20.48
C SER A 144 5.43 -13.29 19.34
N ASP A 145 4.62 -12.23 19.46
CA ASP A 145 3.75 -11.78 18.36
C ASP A 145 4.59 -11.24 17.18
N LEU A 146 5.69 -10.55 17.49
CA LEU A 146 6.67 -10.02 16.53
C LEU A 146 7.43 -11.12 15.78
N GLU A 147 7.82 -12.19 16.46
CA GLU A 147 8.43 -13.37 15.82
C GLU A 147 7.45 -14.04 14.84
N ARG A 148 6.17 -14.07 15.19
CA ARG A 148 5.11 -14.61 14.34
C ARG A 148 4.90 -13.78 13.07
N GLU A 149 4.88 -12.45 13.21
CA GLU A 149 4.72 -11.53 12.07
C GLU A 149 5.96 -11.54 11.16
N LYS A 150 7.18 -11.66 11.72
CA LYS A 150 8.40 -11.89 10.94
C LYS A 150 8.30 -13.17 10.10
N GLN A 151 7.86 -14.28 10.69
CA GLN A 151 7.69 -15.55 9.96
C GLN A 151 6.62 -15.44 8.86
N ASP A 152 5.57 -14.66 9.08
CA ASP A 152 4.54 -14.41 8.06
C ASP A 152 5.10 -13.57 6.89
N LEU A 153 5.89 -12.52 7.17
CA LEU A 153 6.58 -11.74 6.13
C LEU A 153 7.57 -12.58 5.34
N GLU A 154 8.38 -13.41 6.00
CA GLU A 154 9.29 -14.35 5.32
C GLU A 154 8.53 -15.34 4.43
N ARG A 155 7.38 -15.84 4.89
CA ARG A 155 6.50 -16.68 4.06
C ARG A 155 5.99 -15.93 2.83
N GLN A 156 5.53 -14.69 2.98
CA GLN A 156 5.06 -13.87 1.85
C GLN A 156 6.17 -13.59 0.84
N VAL A 157 7.37 -13.23 1.30
CA VAL A 157 8.52 -12.97 0.42
C VAL A 157 8.92 -14.23 -0.35
N ASN A 158 8.98 -15.38 0.32
CA ASN A 158 9.31 -16.65 -0.32
C ASN A 158 8.25 -17.08 -1.33
N GLU A 159 6.96 -16.86 -1.03
CA GLU A 159 5.87 -17.12 -1.97
C GLU A 159 5.99 -16.25 -3.22
N GLN A 160 6.26 -14.94 -3.04
CA GLN A 160 6.48 -14.05 -4.17
C GLN A 160 7.70 -14.49 -4.99
N LYS A 161 8.82 -14.82 -4.34
CA LYS A 161 10.02 -15.32 -5.01
C LYS A 161 9.74 -16.57 -5.85
N ALA A 162 8.99 -17.53 -5.30
CA ALA A 162 8.60 -18.74 -6.04
C ALA A 162 7.72 -18.42 -7.26
N LYS A 163 6.80 -17.45 -7.15
CA LYS A 163 5.99 -16.96 -8.28
C LYS A 163 6.88 -16.35 -9.37
N TRP A 164 7.84 -15.49 -8.99
CA TRP A 164 8.80 -14.89 -9.92
C TRP A 164 9.64 -15.94 -10.65
N GLU A 165 10.24 -16.89 -9.94
CA GLU A 165 11.05 -17.97 -10.53
C GLU A 165 10.23 -18.88 -11.47
N ALA A 166 8.93 -19.05 -11.23
CA ALA A 166 8.04 -19.77 -12.12
C ALA A 166 7.74 -18.98 -13.42
N VAL A 167 7.52 -17.67 -13.31
CA VAL A 167 7.35 -16.78 -14.48
C VAL A 167 8.63 -16.75 -15.32
N GLU A 168 9.78 -16.57 -14.68
CA GLU A 168 11.09 -16.52 -15.36
C GLU A 168 11.39 -17.82 -16.11
N ARG A 169 11.13 -18.98 -15.50
CA ARG A 169 11.27 -20.28 -16.17
C ARG A 169 10.38 -20.39 -17.41
N ARG A 170 9.11 -19.98 -17.30
CA ARG A 170 8.17 -19.99 -18.45
C ARG A 170 8.64 -19.07 -19.57
N GLU A 171 9.16 -17.90 -19.24
CA GLU A 171 9.71 -16.97 -20.24
C GLU A 171 10.96 -17.52 -20.93
N LEU A 172 11.86 -18.15 -20.16
CA LEU A 172 13.07 -18.76 -20.71
C LEU A 172 12.73 -19.90 -21.67
N GLU A 173 11.81 -20.78 -21.29
CA GLU A 173 11.31 -21.85 -22.15
C GLU A 173 10.68 -21.28 -23.43
N ARG A 174 9.84 -20.25 -23.30
CA ARG A 174 9.22 -19.56 -24.44
C ARG A 174 10.30 -19.01 -25.38
N ARG A 175 11.28 -18.28 -24.86
CA ARG A 175 12.41 -17.75 -25.65
C ARG A 175 13.18 -18.83 -26.39
N GLN A 176 13.53 -19.92 -25.71
CA GLN A 176 14.23 -21.04 -26.34
C GLN A 176 13.39 -21.68 -27.45
N THR A 177 12.08 -21.81 -27.27
CA THR A 177 11.21 -22.34 -28.33
C THR A 177 11.07 -21.39 -29.51
N GLU A 178 10.99 -20.08 -29.28
CA GLU A 178 10.92 -19.06 -30.33
C GLU A 178 12.23 -18.99 -31.13
N GLU A 179 13.38 -19.05 -30.45
CA GLU A 179 14.69 -19.10 -31.10
C GLU A 179 14.86 -20.36 -31.95
N ARG A 180 14.42 -21.52 -31.45
CA ARG A 180 14.41 -22.77 -32.23
C ARG A 180 13.54 -22.65 -33.48
N LYS A 181 12.30 -22.18 -33.33
CA LYS A 181 11.37 -21.95 -34.46
C LYS A 181 11.98 -20.99 -35.49
N HIS A 182 12.60 -19.90 -35.05
CA HIS A 182 13.24 -18.94 -35.95
C HIS A 182 14.45 -19.55 -36.68
N SER A 183 15.26 -20.35 -35.99
CA SER A 183 16.39 -21.07 -36.59
C SER A 183 15.92 -22.08 -37.64
N GLU A 184 14.86 -22.84 -37.35
CA GLU A 184 14.23 -23.79 -38.27
C GLU A 184 13.66 -23.09 -39.51
N GLU A 185 12.97 -21.96 -39.33
CA GLU A 185 12.44 -21.14 -40.42
C GLU A 185 13.57 -20.63 -41.34
N ILE A 186 14.67 -20.14 -40.77
CA ILE A 186 15.84 -19.69 -41.54
C ILE A 186 16.44 -20.86 -42.34
N GLN A 187 16.56 -22.04 -41.74
CA GLN A 187 17.07 -23.23 -42.44
C GLN A 187 16.15 -23.66 -43.57
N PHE A 188 14.83 -23.65 -43.35
CA PHE A 188 13.82 -23.95 -44.36
C PHE A 188 13.88 -22.97 -45.54
N LEU A 189 13.98 -21.66 -45.28
CA LEU A 189 14.11 -20.63 -46.31
C LEU A 189 15.39 -20.79 -47.12
N LYS A 190 16.52 -21.07 -46.46
CA LYS A 190 17.80 -21.35 -47.15
C LYS A 190 17.67 -22.54 -48.11
N ARG A 191 17.07 -23.65 -47.65
CA ARG A 191 16.89 -24.85 -48.47
C ARG A 191 15.94 -24.61 -49.64
N THR A 192 14.84 -23.90 -49.40
CA THR A 192 13.86 -23.56 -50.43
C THR A 192 14.46 -22.65 -51.50
N ASN A 193 15.27 -21.66 -51.10
CA ASN A 193 15.95 -20.77 -52.03
C ASN A 193 16.96 -21.50 -52.93
N GLU A 194 17.72 -22.44 -52.36
CA GLU A 194 18.66 -23.25 -53.14
C GLU A 194 17.92 -24.16 -54.13
N LEU A 195 16.78 -24.73 -53.74
CA LEU A 195 15.96 -25.53 -54.64
C LEU A 195 15.39 -24.70 -55.80
N ILE A 196 14.88 -23.49 -55.51
CA ILE A 196 14.44 -22.54 -56.54
C ILE A 196 15.61 -22.20 -57.48
N ARG A 197 16.81 -21.97 -56.95
CA ARG A 197 18.00 -21.69 -57.75
C ARG A 197 18.33 -22.85 -58.71
N GLN A 198 18.32 -24.08 -58.22
CA GLN A 198 18.57 -25.28 -59.04
C GLN A 198 17.50 -25.47 -60.13
N VAL A 199 16.22 -25.29 -59.78
CA VAL A 199 15.12 -25.36 -60.76
C VAL A 199 15.24 -24.26 -61.81
N THR A 200 15.63 -23.05 -61.41
CA THR A 200 15.82 -21.91 -62.32
C THR A 200 16.91 -22.19 -63.35
N ILE A 201 18.02 -22.83 -62.94
CA ILE A 201 19.11 -23.23 -63.86
C ILE A 201 18.59 -24.22 -64.92
N ASN A 202 17.72 -25.16 -64.52
CA ASN A 202 17.15 -26.14 -65.44
C ASN A 202 16.04 -25.53 -66.33
N CYS A 203 15.23 -24.63 -65.78
CA CYS A 203 14.11 -23.97 -66.44
C CYS A 203 13.70 -22.71 -65.66
N ALA A 204 14.02 -21.54 -66.23
CA ALA A 204 13.79 -20.26 -65.58
C ALA A 204 12.30 -20.01 -65.26
N GLU A 205 11.39 -20.43 -66.14
CA GLU A 205 9.94 -20.22 -66.01
C GLU A 205 9.38 -20.94 -64.76
N ARG A 206 9.81 -22.20 -64.53
CA ARG A 206 9.46 -22.96 -63.32
C ARG A 206 10.05 -22.33 -62.07
N GLY A 207 11.28 -21.81 -62.15
CA GLY A 207 11.92 -21.06 -61.06
C GLY A 207 11.11 -19.83 -60.64
N ILE A 208 10.65 -19.04 -61.62
CA ILE A 208 9.83 -17.83 -61.40
C ILE A 208 8.48 -18.19 -60.77
N GLN A 209 7.83 -19.28 -61.21
CA GLN A 209 6.56 -19.72 -60.60
C GLN A 209 6.74 -20.12 -59.13
N LEU A 210 7.79 -20.90 -58.80
CA LEU A 210 8.07 -21.29 -57.42
C LEU A 210 8.42 -20.09 -56.53
N LEU A 211 9.15 -19.10 -57.07
CA LEU A 211 9.45 -17.85 -56.37
C LEU A 211 8.17 -17.11 -55.97
N ARG A 212 7.23 -16.96 -56.90
CA ARG A 212 5.94 -16.29 -56.64
C ARG A 212 5.10 -17.03 -55.60
N VAL A 213 5.01 -18.36 -55.69
CA VAL A 213 4.28 -19.18 -54.71
C VAL A 213 4.89 -19.04 -53.31
N ARG A 214 6.22 -19.04 -53.19
CA ARG A 214 6.91 -18.82 -51.91
C ARG A 214 6.56 -17.45 -51.32
N ASP A 215 6.57 -16.41 -52.13
CA ASP A 215 6.30 -15.04 -51.67
C ASP A 215 4.83 -14.87 -51.24
N GLU A 216 3.89 -15.48 -51.97
CA GLU A 216 2.46 -15.51 -51.61
C GLU A 216 2.22 -16.22 -50.27
N ILE A 217 2.83 -17.39 -50.06
CA ILE A 217 2.74 -18.13 -48.78
C ILE A 217 3.34 -17.30 -47.65
N ARG A 218 4.50 -16.68 -47.88
CA ARG A 218 5.15 -15.83 -46.87
C ARG A 218 4.26 -14.64 -46.48
N MET A 219 3.65 -13.96 -47.46
CA MET A 219 2.70 -12.89 -47.19
C MET A 219 1.49 -13.38 -46.39
N THR A 220 0.97 -14.56 -46.74
CA THR A 220 -0.17 -15.18 -46.05
C THR A 220 0.15 -15.48 -44.59
N VAL A 221 1.32 -16.05 -44.30
CA VAL A 221 1.78 -16.33 -42.92
C VAL A 221 1.92 -15.04 -42.13
N VAL A 222 2.53 -13.99 -42.71
CA VAL A 222 2.66 -12.69 -42.05
C VAL A 222 1.29 -12.08 -41.73
N ALA A 223 0.33 -12.16 -42.66
CA ALA A 223 -1.03 -11.66 -42.44
C ALA A 223 -1.74 -12.40 -41.30
N TYR A 224 -1.64 -13.73 -41.25
CA TYR A 224 -2.20 -14.52 -40.14
C TYR A 224 -1.55 -14.20 -38.80
N GLN A 225 -0.22 -14.03 -38.77
CA GLN A 225 0.50 -13.63 -37.56
C GLN A 225 0.00 -12.29 -37.02
N THR A 226 -0.14 -11.28 -37.90
CA THR A 226 -0.68 -9.96 -37.52
C THR A 226 -2.12 -10.05 -37.02
N LEU A 227 -2.95 -10.92 -37.61
CA LEU A 227 -4.32 -11.14 -37.16
C LEU A 227 -4.38 -11.76 -35.76
N VAL A 228 -3.54 -12.77 -35.50
CA VAL A 228 -3.45 -13.41 -34.18
C VAL A 228 -3.00 -12.40 -33.11
N GLU A 229 -1.95 -11.63 -33.40
CA GLU A 229 -1.48 -10.55 -32.50
C GLU A 229 -2.61 -9.54 -32.23
N SER A 230 -3.31 -9.09 -33.26
CA SER A 230 -4.44 -8.18 -33.12
C SER A 230 -5.60 -8.77 -32.29
N SER A 231 -5.91 -10.06 -32.49
CA SER A 231 -6.93 -10.79 -31.74
C SER A 231 -6.55 -10.93 -30.26
N THR A 232 -5.30 -11.30 -29.97
CA THR A 232 -4.80 -11.39 -28.58
C THR A 232 -4.83 -10.04 -27.87
N ALA A 233 -4.45 -8.96 -28.56
CA ALA A 233 -4.51 -7.61 -28.00
C ALA A 233 -5.96 -7.15 -27.74
N PHE A 234 -6.89 -7.53 -28.61
CA PHE A 234 -8.33 -7.30 -28.38
C PHE A 234 -8.85 -8.08 -27.18
N GLY A 235 -8.55 -9.37 -27.08
CA GLY A 235 -8.94 -10.20 -25.93
C GLY A 235 -8.42 -9.64 -24.60
N LEU A 236 -7.16 -9.22 -24.56
CA LEU A 236 -6.56 -8.60 -23.37
C LEU A 236 -7.24 -7.28 -22.99
N ARG A 237 -7.54 -6.41 -23.97
CA ARG A 237 -8.24 -5.14 -23.72
C ARG A 237 -9.62 -5.35 -23.14
N ASN A 238 -10.38 -6.33 -23.65
CA ASN A 238 -11.71 -6.63 -23.15
C ASN A 238 -11.65 -7.18 -21.72
N ALA A 239 -10.73 -8.10 -21.43
CA ALA A 239 -10.53 -8.61 -20.08
C ALA A 239 -10.15 -7.49 -19.09
N LEU A 240 -9.30 -6.55 -19.50
CA LEU A 240 -8.94 -5.39 -18.68
C LEU A 240 -10.14 -4.47 -18.44
N GLN A 241 -10.96 -4.24 -19.46
CA GLN A 241 -12.17 -3.42 -19.35
C GLN A 241 -13.20 -4.03 -18.40
N GLU A 242 -13.36 -5.37 -18.42
CA GLU A 242 -14.21 -6.08 -17.48
C GLU A 242 -13.71 -5.93 -16.03
N GLN A 243 -12.40 -6.03 -15.81
CA GLN A 243 -11.81 -5.80 -14.48
C GLN A 243 -12.03 -4.36 -13.98
N GLN A 244 -11.93 -3.37 -14.86
CA GLN A 244 -12.18 -1.98 -14.48
C GLN A 244 -13.64 -1.77 -14.05
N GLY A 245 -14.60 -2.37 -14.75
CA GLY A 245 -16.02 -2.33 -14.37
C GLY A 245 -16.32 -2.98 -13.01
N GLN A 246 -15.56 -4.00 -12.62
CA GLN A 246 -15.68 -4.64 -11.30
C GLN A 246 -15.24 -3.70 -10.17
N ALA A 247 -14.12 -2.99 -10.32
CA ALA A 247 -13.63 -2.06 -9.30
C ALA A 247 -14.64 -0.92 -9.01
N ASP A 248 -15.28 -0.39 -10.05
CA ASP A 248 -16.32 0.63 -9.89
C ASP A 248 -17.56 0.08 -9.16
N MET A 249 -17.94 -1.16 -9.47
CA MET A 249 -19.05 -1.86 -8.80
C MET A 249 -18.73 -2.16 -7.34
N GLU A 250 -17.51 -2.60 -7.02
CA GLU A 250 -17.05 -2.83 -5.64
C GLU A 250 -17.07 -1.56 -4.80
N ASN A 251 -16.61 -0.43 -5.35
CA ASN A 251 -16.70 0.87 -4.68
C ASN A 251 -18.16 1.25 -4.41
N ARG A 252 -19.05 1.03 -5.39
CA ARG A 252 -20.48 1.31 -5.23
C ARG A 252 -21.14 0.43 -4.16
N ILE A 253 -20.76 -0.84 -4.07
CA ILE A 253 -21.22 -1.76 -3.03
C ILE A 253 -20.77 -1.26 -1.66
N SER A 254 -19.50 -0.90 -1.50
CA SER A 254 -18.96 -0.35 -0.24
C SER A 254 -19.70 0.92 0.20
N ASP A 255 -20.01 1.84 -0.72
CA ASP A 255 -20.75 3.05 -0.40
C ASP A 255 -22.20 2.75 0.05
N LEU A 256 -22.89 1.85 -0.65
CA LEU A 256 -24.26 1.44 -0.30
C LEU A 256 -24.30 0.68 1.04
N GLU A 257 -23.27 -0.11 1.35
CA GLU A 257 -23.15 -0.78 2.64
C GLU A 257 -22.98 0.22 3.80
N ARG A 258 -22.20 1.29 3.61
CA ARG A 258 -22.10 2.38 4.60
C ARG A 258 -23.43 3.09 4.79
N GLU A 259 -24.11 3.43 3.70
CA GLU A 259 -25.42 4.10 3.75
C GLU A 259 -26.45 3.21 4.46
N LYS A 260 -26.46 1.90 4.19
CA LYS A 260 -27.30 0.94 4.90
C LYS A 260 -27.01 0.92 6.40
N GLN A 261 -25.74 0.89 6.81
CA GLN A 261 -25.38 0.94 8.23
C GLN A 261 -25.84 2.24 8.91
N ASP A 262 -25.71 3.37 8.23
CA ASP A 262 -26.16 4.66 8.77
C ASP A 262 -27.68 4.72 8.92
N LEU A 263 -28.43 4.22 7.94
CA LEU A 263 -29.88 4.10 8.02
C LEU A 263 -30.34 3.14 9.13
N GLU A 264 -29.66 2.01 9.30
CA GLU A 264 -29.93 1.07 10.40
C GLU A 264 -29.69 1.73 11.77
N ARG A 265 -28.63 2.53 11.91
CA ARG A 265 -28.40 3.33 13.13
C ARG A 265 -29.52 4.33 13.39
N GLN A 266 -29.95 5.06 12.35
CA GLN A 266 -31.07 6.00 12.48
C GLN A 266 -32.37 5.30 12.88
N VAL A 267 -32.67 4.15 12.30
CA VAL A 267 -33.84 3.33 12.67
C VAL A 267 -33.76 2.92 14.14
N ASN A 268 -32.60 2.46 14.60
CA ASN A 268 -32.42 2.05 16.00
C ASN A 268 -32.53 3.23 16.97
N GLU A 269 -31.98 4.40 16.63
CA GLU A 269 -32.16 5.61 17.43
C GLU A 269 -33.62 6.04 17.53
N GLN A 270 -34.35 6.02 16.41
CA GLN A 270 -35.77 6.40 16.40
C GLN A 270 -36.62 5.40 17.18
N LYS A 271 -36.34 4.09 17.07
CA LYS A 271 -36.98 3.06 17.89
C LYS A 271 -36.72 3.30 19.38
N ALA A 272 -35.48 3.55 19.78
CA ALA A 272 -35.14 3.83 21.17
C ALA A 272 -35.85 5.10 21.70
N LYS A 273 -35.95 6.16 20.89
CA LYS A 273 -36.71 7.37 21.22
C LYS A 273 -38.20 7.06 21.42
N TRP A 274 -38.79 6.29 20.50
CA TRP A 274 -40.18 5.89 20.59
C TRP A 274 -40.47 5.06 21.86
N GLU A 275 -39.64 4.05 22.14
CA GLU A 275 -39.76 3.22 23.35
C GLU A 275 -39.60 4.02 24.65
N ALA A 276 -38.77 5.06 24.64
CA ALA A 276 -38.59 5.95 25.79
C ALA A 276 -39.83 6.84 26.01
N VAL A 277 -40.45 7.33 24.93
CA VAL A 277 -41.70 8.10 25.01
C VAL A 277 -42.84 7.20 25.48
N GLU A 278 -42.98 6.01 24.91
CA GLU A 278 -44.02 5.05 25.29
C GLU A 278 -43.92 4.68 26.78
N ARG A 279 -42.71 4.39 27.29
CA ARG A 279 -42.50 4.13 28.73
C ARG A 279 -42.91 5.31 29.61
N ARG A 280 -42.54 6.54 29.24
CA ARG A 280 -42.91 7.75 30.01
C ARG A 280 -44.42 7.96 30.03
N GLU A 281 -45.10 7.74 28.91
CA GLU A 281 -46.56 7.87 28.85
C GLU A 281 -47.26 6.78 29.66
N LEU A 282 -46.76 5.53 29.64
CA LEU A 282 -47.29 4.45 30.47
C LEU A 282 -47.12 4.75 31.97
N GLU A 283 -45.94 5.23 32.39
CA GLU A 283 -45.68 5.64 33.77
C GLU A 283 -46.61 6.79 34.20
N ARG A 284 -46.81 7.79 33.35
CA ARG A 284 -47.76 8.89 33.58
C ARG A 284 -49.17 8.37 33.78
N GLN A 285 -49.66 7.53 32.86
CA GLN A 285 -50.99 6.93 32.96
C GLN A 285 -51.16 6.15 34.27
N GLN A 286 -50.19 5.32 34.64
CA GLN A 286 -50.23 4.58 35.91
C GLN A 286 -50.26 5.51 37.12
N THR A 287 -49.50 6.61 37.11
CA THR A 287 -49.53 7.58 38.21
C THR A 287 -50.88 8.30 38.32
N GLU A 288 -51.48 8.69 37.20
CA GLU A 288 -52.80 9.33 37.18
C GLU A 288 -53.90 8.34 37.59
N GLU A 289 -53.87 7.10 37.13
CA GLU A 289 -54.78 6.04 37.57
C GLU A 289 -54.69 5.79 39.08
N ARG A 290 -53.45 5.77 39.63
CA ARG A 290 -53.25 5.65 41.08
C ARG A 290 -53.87 6.84 41.83
N LYS A 291 -53.58 8.08 41.42
CA LYS A 291 -54.16 9.29 42.03
C LYS A 291 -55.69 9.27 41.97
N HIS A 292 -56.26 8.98 40.81
CA HIS A 292 -57.72 8.88 40.64
C HIS A 292 -58.31 7.76 41.52
N SER A 293 -57.64 6.62 41.63
CA SER A 293 -58.10 5.53 42.50
C SER A 293 -58.10 5.92 43.99
N GLU A 294 -57.07 6.65 44.44
CA GLU A 294 -56.94 7.17 45.80
C GLU A 294 -58.02 8.23 46.08
N GLU A 295 -58.27 9.13 45.13
CA GLU A 295 -59.29 10.17 45.22
C GLU A 295 -60.72 9.57 45.28
N ILE A 296 -61.01 8.56 44.45
CA ILE A 296 -62.25 7.79 44.51
C ILE A 296 -62.40 7.10 45.88
N GLN A 297 -61.34 6.49 46.40
CA GLN A 297 -61.36 5.86 47.72
C GLN A 297 -61.62 6.88 48.84
N PHE A 298 -60.96 8.04 48.78
CA PHE A 298 -61.17 9.13 49.71
C PHE A 298 -62.63 9.59 49.68
N LEU A 299 -63.16 9.96 48.50
CA LEU A 299 -64.54 10.40 48.33
C LEU A 299 -65.56 9.34 48.81
N LYS A 300 -65.30 8.04 48.56
CA LYS A 300 -66.13 6.95 49.08
C LYS A 300 -66.16 6.94 50.61
N ARG A 301 -65.00 7.09 51.28
CA ARG A 301 -64.92 7.15 52.74
C ARG A 301 -65.66 8.38 53.30
N THR A 302 -65.47 9.54 52.69
CA THR A 302 -66.14 10.78 53.12
C THR A 302 -67.66 10.69 52.92
N SER A 303 -68.10 10.14 51.79
CA SER A 303 -69.52 9.88 51.52
C SER A 303 -70.13 8.90 52.53
N GLN A 304 -69.41 7.84 52.89
CA GLN A 304 -69.82 6.90 53.95
C GLN A 304 -69.92 7.58 55.32
N GLN A 305 -68.95 8.41 55.69
CA GLN A 305 -68.98 9.17 56.95
C GLN A 305 -70.15 10.16 57.00
N LEU A 306 -70.39 10.90 55.92
CA LEU A 306 -71.52 11.84 55.83
C LEU A 306 -72.86 11.09 55.89
N LYS A 307 -72.98 9.92 55.25
CA LYS A 307 -74.16 9.05 55.39
C LYS A 307 -74.38 8.61 56.83
N ALA A 308 -73.34 8.16 57.52
CA ALA A 308 -73.44 7.75 58.93
C ALA A 308 -73.86 8.93 59.84
N GLN A 309 -73.34 10.14 59.61
CA GLN A 309 -73.76 11.35 60.33
C GLN A 309 -75.24 11.71 60.05
N LEU A 310 -75.69 11.53 58.81
CA LEU A 310 -77.10 11.69 58.43
C LEU A 310 -78.00 10.64 59.10
N GLU A 311 -77.59 9.37 59.15
CA GLU A 311 -78.36 8.31 59.83
C GLU A 311 -78.47 8.57 61.34
N VAL A 312 -77.44 9.11 61.97
CA VAL A 312 -77.46 9.52 63.39
C VAL A 312 -78.39 10.72 63.63
N THR A 313 -78.49 11.65 62.68
CA THR A 313 -79.37 12.84 62.81
C THR A 313 -80.83 12.56 62.42
N VAL A 314 -81.07 11.56 61.56
CA VAL A 314 -82.42 11.15 61.10
C VAL A 314 -83.02 10.02 61.98
N SER A 315 -82.21 9.33 62.78
CA SER A 315 -82.73 8.35 63.75
C SER A 315 -83.52 9.07 64.86
N PRO A 316 -84.80 8.69 65.12
CA PRO A 316 -85.60 9.34 66.14
C PRO A 316 -85.05 9.02 67.53
N LYS A 317 -84.84 10.05 68.36
CA LYS A 317 -84.62 9.89 69.80
C LYS A 317 -85.82 9.14 70.38
N LYS A 318 -85.62 7.87 70.74
CA LYS A 318 -86.57 7.12 71.57
C LYS A 318 -86.55 7.63 73.00
#